data_AF-A0A7C1J8X4-F1
#
_entry.id   AF-A0A7C1J8X4-F1
#
_cell.length_a   1.000
_cell.length_b   1.000
_cell.length_c   1.000
_cell.angle_alpha   90.00
_cell.angle_beta   90.00
_cell.angle_gamma   90.00
#
_symmetry.space_group_name_H-M   'P 1'
#
loop_
_entity.id
_entity.type
_entity.pdbx_description
1 polymer ?
#
loop_
_entity_poly.entity_id
_entity_poly.type
_entity_poly.pdbx_seq_one_letter_code
_entity_poly.pdbx_strand_id
1 'polypeptide(L)'
;MPSQKLTGTLEEQCEFLYNLALEKMSQGNYTGAIHALKEIVKYKPDYRDAAQLLAEAKERKSEQTFLLLMAVFGGSVAVAIGGAMGVPNDFIFLIVVVVGALVGYAVGNLIRSFRHRRTP
;
A
#
# COMPACT_ATOMS: atom_id res chain seq x y z
N MET A 1 -26.33 3.26 3.32
CA MET A 1 -26.00 1.89 3.78
C MET A 1 -26.57 1.74 5.19
N PRO A 2 -27.47 0.79 5.45
CA PRO A 2 -28.04 0.62 6.79
C PRO A 2 -26.95 0.16 7.77
N SER A 3 -26.74 0.93 8.84
CA SER A 3 -25.82 0.58 9.93
C SER A 3 -26.43 -0.56 10.73
N GLN A 4 -26.14 -1.80 10.33
CA GLN A 4 -26.44 -2.99 11.12
C GLN A 4 -25.57 -2.92 12.36
N LYS A 5 -26.17 -2.49 13.48
CA LYS A 5 -25.51 -2.51 14.79
C LYS A 5 -25.04 -3.94 15.04
N LEU A 6 -23.75 -4.11 15.36
CA LEU A 6 -23.16 -5.39 15.75
C LEU A 6 -23.75 -5.85 17.10
N THR A 7 -25.00 -6.31 17.10
CA THR A 7 -25.67 -6.93 18.25
C THR A 7 -25.66 -8.44 18.04
N GLY A 8 -24.45 -9.00 18.01
CA GLY A 8 -24.19 -10.42 17.84
C GLY A 8 -23.03 -10.89 18.73
N THR A 9 -22.90 -12.20 18.86
CA THR A 9 -21.78 -12.88 19.54
C THR A 9 -20.42 -12.47 18.95
N LEU A 10 -19.33 -12.65 19.70
CA LEU A 10 -17.97 -12.32 19.23
C LEU A 10 -17.68 -13.00 17.87
N GLU A 11 -18.14 -14.24 17.68
CA GLU A 11 -18.09 -14.96 16.42
C GLU A 11 -18.76 -14.22 15.24
N GLU A 12 -19.99 -13.74 15.42
CA GLU A 12 -20.74 -13.04 14.36
C GLU A 12 -20.07 -11.71 14.00
N GLN A 13 -19.50 -11.02 14.99
CA GLN A 13 -18.74 -9.80 14.76
C GLN A 13 -17.46 -10.08 13.99
N CYS A 14 -16.74 -11.14 14.35
CA CYS A 14 -15.55 -11.57 13.63
C CYS A 14 -15.88 -12.01 12.20
N GLU A 15 -17.01 -12.68 11.97
CA GLU A 15 -17.46 -13.10 10.65
C GLU A 15 -17.83 -11.91 9.76
N PHE A 16 -18.55 -10.94 10.31
CA PHE A 16 -18.87 -9.71 9.60
C PHE A 16 -17.59 -8.95 9.19
N LEU A 17 -16.67 -8.75 10.14
CA LEU A 17 -15.39 -8.08 9.87
C LEU A 17 -14.54 -8.85 8.86
N TYR A 18 -14.58 -10.18 8.89
CA TYR A 18 -13.86 -11.05 7.97
C TYR A 18 -14.37 -10.87 6.54
N ASN A 19 -15.69 -10.93 6.35
CA ASN A 19 -16.30 -10.73 5.03
C ASN A 19 -16.06 -9.30 4.51
N LEU A 20 -16.16 -8.30 5.39
CA LEU A 20 -15.83 -6.92 5.04
C LEU A 20 -14.36 -6.78 4.62
N ALA A 21 -13.44 -7.43 5.31
CA ALA A 21 -12.02 -7.40 4.95
C ALA A 21 -11.77 -8.00 3.56
N LEU A 22 -12.38 -9.16 3.26
CA LEU A 22 -12.26 -9.79 1.93
C LEU A 22 -12.81 -8.89 0.82
N GLU A 23 -13.96 -8.24 1.06
CA GLU A 23 -14.53 -7.28 0.11
C GLU A 23 -13.60 -6.06 -0.10
N LYS A 24 -12.99 -5.55 0.98
CA LYS A 24 -12.02 -4.45 0.88
C LYS A 24 -10.73 -4.86 0.18
N MET A 25 -10.26 -6.10 0.37
CA MET A 25 -9.10 -6.63 -0.36
C MET A 25 -9.39 -6.77 -1.85
N SER A 26 -10.59 -7.24 -2.24
CA SER A 26 -10.98 -7.37 -3.65
C SER A 26 -11.14 -6.01 -4.34
N GLN A 27 -11.56 -4.98 -3.59
CA GLN A 27 -11.60 -3.58 -4.05
C GLN A 27 -10.21 -2.91 -4.08
N GLY A 28 -9.15 -3.59 -3.67
CA GLY A 28 -7.80 -3.01 -3.52
C GLY A 28 -7.68 -1.99 -2.39
N ASN A 29 -8.70 -1.85 -1.54
CA ASN A 29 -8.71 -1.00 -0.36
C ASN A 29 -8.06 -1.73 0.83
N TYR A 30 -6.75 -1.97 0.72
CA TYR A 30 -6.01 -2.68 1.76
C TYR A 30 -5.97 -1.94 3.10
N THR A 31 -6.10 -0.62 3.12
CA THR A 31 -6.20 0.13 4.38
C THR A 31 -7.46 -0.26 5.15
N GLY A 32 -8.62 -0.27 4.50
CA GLY A 32 -9.87 -0.72 5.12
C GLY A 32 -9.82 -2.17 5.57
N ALA A 33 -9.25 -3.06 4.74
CA ALA A 33 -9.06 -4.47 5.10
C ALA A 33 -8.19 -4.64 6.34
N ILE A 34 -7.05 -3.94 6.42
CA ILE A 34 -6.15 -4.00 7.58
C ILE A 34 -6.88 -3.56 8.86
N HIS A 35 -7.71 -2.52 8.79
CA HIS A 35 -8.49 -2.08 9.95
C HIS A 35 -9.46 -3.16 10.45
N ALA A 36 -10.22 -3.78 9.54
CA ALA A 36 -11.15 -4.85 9.88
C ALA A 36 -10.43 -6.09 10.44
N LEU A 37 -9.37 -6.57 9.77
CA LEU A 37 -8.59 -7.74 10.18
C LEU A 37 -7.86 -7.50 11.51
N LYS A 38 -7.41 -6.28 11.78
CA LYS A 38 -6.73 -5.94 13.05
C LYS A 38 -7.69 -6.05 14.24
N GLU A 39 -8.95 -5.66 14.09
CA GLU A 39 -9.96 -5.86 15.13
C GLU A 39 -10.23 -7.35 15.38
N ILE A 40 -10.31 -8.17 14.33
CA ILE A 40 -10.46 -9.63 14.47
C ILE A 40 -9.28 -10.22 15.25
N VAL A 41 -8.05 -9.98 14.80
CA VAL A 41 -6.84 -10.55 15.41
C VAL A 41 -6.64 -10.06 16.85
N LYS A 42 -7.11 -8.86 17.19
CA LYS A 42 -7.04 -8.31 18.55
C LYS A 42 -7.91 -9.08 19.54
N TYR A 43 -9.12 -9.48 19.16
CA TYR A 43 -10.04 -10.18 20.06
C TYR A 43 -10.01 -11.70 19.90
N LYS A 44 -9.70 -12.19 18.70
CA LYS A 44 -9.62 -13.61 18.38
C LYS A 44 -8.48 -13.88 17.38
N PRO A 45 -7.24 -14.02 17.87
CA PRO A 45 -6.05 -14.21 17.02
C PRO A 45 -6.12 -15.49 16.17
N ASP A 46 -6.80 -16.53 16.66
CA ASP A 46 -6.97 -17.82 15.96
C ASP A 46 -8.24 -17.88 15.09
N TYR A 47 -8.84 -16.72 14.77
CA TYR A 47 -10.01 -16.68 13.91
C TYR A 47 -9.63 -16.96 12.45
N ARG A 48 -9.84 -18.21 12.02
CA ARG A 48 -9.59 -18.67 10.64
C ARG A 48 -8.15 -18.30 10.22
N ASP A 49 -7.99 -17.70 9.06
CA ASP A 49 -6.77 -17.20 8.45
C ASP A 49 -6.63 -15.66 8.57
N ALA A 50 -7.38 -15.01 9.48
CA ALA A 50 -7.38 -13.55 9.61
C ALA A 50 -5.99 -12.94 9.85
N ALA A 51 -5.12 -13.63 10.60
CA ALA A 51 -3.73 -13.21 10.80
C ALA A 51 -2.90 -13.27 9.51
N GLN A 52 -3.13 -14.28 8.66
CA GLN A 52 -2.46 -14.42 7.36
C GLN A 52 -2.96 -13.36 6.38
N LEU A 53 -4.28 -13.16 6.30
CA LEU A 53 -4.89 -12.09 5.50
C LEU A 53 -4.42 -10.70 5.95
N LEU A 54 -4.22 -10.48 7.26
CA LEU A 54 -3.68 -9.22 7.77
C LEU A 54 -2.26 -8.97 7.25
N ALA A 55 -1.42 -10.02 7.22
CA ALA A 55 -0.06 -9.93 6.69
C ALA A 55 -0.09 -9.65 5.19
N GLU A 56 -0.91 -10.37 4.43
CA GLU A 56 -1.08 -10.15 2.98
C GLU A 56 -1.58 -8.72 2.69
N ALA A 57 -2.62 -8.25 3.38
CA ALA A 57 -3.15 -6.91 3.19
C ALA A 57 -2.10 -5.82 3.51
N LYS A 58 -1.27 -6.02 4.54
CA LYS A 58 -0.14 -5.12 4.85
C LYS A 58 0.92 -5.14 3.75
N GLU A 59 1.28 -6.31 3.24
CA GLU A 59 2.24 -6.46 2.15
C GLU A 59 1.75 -5.72 0.89
N ARG A 60 0.52 -6.00 0.44
CA ARG A 60 -0.06 -5.35 -0.75
C ARG A 60 -0.22 -3.84 -0.59
N LYS A 61 -0.61 -3.36 0.60
CA LYS A 61 -0.62 -1.91 0.90
C LYS A 61 0.78 -1.31 0.81
N SER A 62 1.77 -2.01 1.37
CA SER A 62 3.16 -1.55 1.35
C SER A 62 3.68 -1.48 -0.08
N GLU A 63 3.33 -2.42 -0.95
CA GLU A 63 3.70 -2.41 -2.37
C GLU A 63 3.09 -1.23 -3.12
N GLN A 64 1.79 -0.99 -2.94
CA GLN A 64 1.11 0.17 -3.55
C GLN A 64 1.79 1.48 -3.13
N THR A 65 2.13 1.61 -1.86
CA THR A 65 2.74 2.83 -1.31
C THR A 65 4.20 2.97 -1.74
N PHE A 66 4.94 1.85 -1.81
CA PHE A 66 6.38 1.84 -2.09
C PHE A 66 6.72 2.42 -3.47
N LEU A 67 5.98 2.03 -4.52
CA LEU A 67 6.23 2.53 -5.87
C LEU A 67 5.99 4.05 -5.97
N LEU A 68 4.94 4.55 -5.30
CA LEU A 68 4.65 5.98 -5.24
C LEU A 68 5.76 6.73 -4.48
N LEU A 69 6.22 6.19 -3.35
CA LEU A 69 7.32 6.78 -2.60
C LEU A 69 8.62 6.82 -3.41
N MET A 70 8.92 5.77 -4.17
CA MET A 70 10.09 5.73 -5.04
C MET A 70 10.01 6.75 -6.19
N ALA A 71 8.82 6.94 -6.77
CA ALA A 71 8.61 7.98 -7.77
C ALA A 71 8.81 9.38 -7.18
N VAL A 72 8.22 9.66 -6.02
CA VAL A 72 8.40 10.94 -5.31
C VAL A 72 9.88 11.16 -5.00
N PHE A 73 10.56 10.15 -4.46
CA PHE A 73 11.99 10.22 -4.14
C PHE A 73 12.83 10.53 -5.38
N GLY A 74 12.61 9.82 -6.50
CA GLY A 74 13.32 10.09 -7.76
C GLY A 74 13.10 11.51 -8.27
N GLY A 75 11.86 12.02 -8.18
CA GLY A 75 11.54 13.42 -8.49
C GLY A 75 12.25 14.41 -7.56
N SER A 76 12.26 14.15 -6.25
CA SER A 76 12.95 15.01 -5.26
C SER A 76 14.46 15.06 -5.50
N VAL A 77 15.09 13.94 -5.84
CA VAL A 77 16.52 13.89 -6.20
C VAL A 77 16.77 14.71 -7.47
N ALA A 78 15.90 14.59 -8.48
CA ALA A 78 16.01 15.38 -9.70
C ALA A 78 15.83 16.90 -9.45
N VAL A 79 14.93 17.30 -8.56
CA VAL A 79 14.79 18.71 -8.11
C VAL A 79 16.11 19.22 -7.51
N ALA A 80 16.68 18.47 -6.56
CA ALA A 80 17.92 18.86 -5.89
C ALA A 80 19.09 18.99 -6.89
N ILE A 81 19.22 18.03 -7.81
CA ILE A 81 20.25 18.04 -8.84
C ILE A 81 20.05 19.21 -9.82
N GLY A 82 18.84 19.37 -10.38
CA GLY A 82 18.54 20.44 -11.33
C GLY A 82 18.74 21.83 -10.73
N GLY A 83 18.41 22.01 -9.45
CA GLY A 83 18.64 23.26 -8.73
C GLY A 83 20.13 23.53 -8.54
N ALA A 84 20.92 22.52 -8.14
CA ALA A 84 22.36 22.66 -7.97
C ALA A 84 23.11 22.92 -9.29
N MET A 85 22.61 22.40 -10.42
CA MET A 85 23.17 22.68 -11.76
C MET A 85 22.74 24.03 -12.34
N GLY A 86 21.82 24.75 -11.68
CA GLY A 86 21.33 26.04 -12.14
C GLY A 86 20.64 25.97 -13.50
N VAL A 87 19.78 24.95 -13.74
CA VAL A 87 19.06 24.80 -15.00
C VAL A 87 18.28 26.10 -15.29
N PRO A 88 18.62 26.84 -16.36
CA PRO A 88 18.14 28.22 -16.53
C PRO A 88 16.73 28.30 -17.13
N ASN A 89 16.18 27.17 -17.60
CA ASN A 89 14.86 27.10 -18.22
C ASN A 89 13.93 26.22 -17.38
N ASP A 90 12.89 26.84 -16.84
CA ASP A 90 11.88 26.18 -16.00
C ASP A 90 11.22 24.99 -16.72
N PHE A 91 11.01 25.08 -18.03
CA PHE A 91 10.42 23.98 -18.81
C PHE A 91 11.35 22.74 -18.82
N ILE A 92 12.65 22.96 -18.98
CA ILE A 92 13.65 21.88 -18.95
C ILE A 92 13.76 21.31 -17.54
N PHE A 93 13.69 22.17 -16.51
CA PHE A 93 13.69 21.75 -15.13
C PHE A 93 12.51 20.83 -14.82
N LEU A 94 11.29 21.17 -15.27
CA LEU A 94 10.11 20.30 -15.11
C LEU A 94 10.29 18.94 -15.80
N ILE A 95 10.88 18.91 -16.99
CA ILE A 95 11.18 17.64 -17.69
C ILE A 95 12.13 16.79 -16.84
N VAL A 96 13.19 17.38 -16.28
CA VAL A 96 14.17 16.67 -15.43
C VAL A 96 13.49 16.06 -14.20
N VAL A 97 12.57 16.79 -13.57
CA VAL A 97 11.81 16.28 -12.41
C VAL A 97 10.92 15.10 -12.78
N VAL A 98 10.19 15.20 -13.90
CA VAL A 98 9.34 14.11 -14.40
C VAL A 98 10.17 12.88 -14.73
N VAL A 99 11.31 13.05 -15.41
CA VAL A 99 12.25 11.95 -15.71
C VAL A 99 12.77 11.32 -14.43
N GLY A 100 13.15 12.13 -13.42
CA GLY A 100 13.56 11.63 -12.11
C GLY A 100 12.49 10.76 -11.45
N ALA A 101 11.23 11.19 -11.49
CA ALA A 101 10.13 10.42 -10.93
C ALA A 101 9.88 9.09 -11.67
N LEU A 102 9.97 9.09 -13.00
CA LEU A 102 9.86 7.88 -13.82
C LEU A 102 11.00 6.90 -13.55
N VAL A 103 12.23 7.40 -13.41
CA VAL A 103 13.39 6.58 -13.04
C VAL A 103 13.20 5.99 -11.65
N GLY A 104 12.75 6.78 -10.68
CA GLY A 104 12.42 6.32 -9.33
C GLY A 104 11.39 5.19 -9.36
N TYR A 105 10.28 5.37 -10.09
CA TYR A 105 9.28 4.33 -10.27
C TYR A 105 9.84 3.05 -10.91
N ALA A 106 10.65 3.18 -11.97
CA ALA A 106 11.26 2.05 -12.67
C ALA A 106 12.21 1.25 -11.75
N VAL A 107 13.03 1.94 -10.96
CA VAL A 107 13.91 1.32 -9.95
C VAL A 107 13.08 0.63 -8.87
N GLY A 108 12.02 1.29 -8.37
CA GLY A 108 11.09 0.68 -7.42
C GLY A 108 10.44 -0.60 -7.94
N ASN A 109 10.02 -0.59 -9.21
CA ASN A 109 9.44 -1.76 -9.87
C ASN A 109 10.46 -2.90 -10.04
N LEU A 110 11.72 -2.57 -10.35
CA LEU A 110 12.79 -3.56 -10.43
C LEU A 110 13.06 -4.21 -9.07
N ILE A 111 13.17 -3.42 -7.99
CA ILE A 111 13.35 -3.92 -6.61
C ILE A 111 12.19 -4.83 -6.20
N ARG A 112 10.96 -4.45 -6.56
CA ARG A 112 9.76 -5.27 -6.31
C ARG A 112 9.86 -6.63 -7.00
N SER A 113 10.31 -6.67 -8.27
CA SER A 113 10.42 -7.92 -9.03
C SER A 113 11.37 -8.94 -8.38
N PHE A 114 12.41 -8.47 -7.68
CA PHE A 114 13.34 -9.34 -6.95
C PHE A 114 12.78 -9.87 -5.63
N ARG A 115 11.85 -9.15 -4.98
CA ARG A 115 11.24 -9.56 -3.71
C ARG A 115 10.23 -10.70 -3.90
N HIS A 116 9.38 -10.61 -4.92
CA HIS A 116 8.39 -11.66 -5.22
C HIS A 116 9.02 -13.00 -5.66
N ARG A 117 10.27 -13.01 -6.14
CA ARG A 117 10.96 -14.26 -6.49
C ARG A 117 11.47 -15.06 -5.29
N ARG A 118 11.40 -14.52 -4.07
CA ARG A 118 11.95 -15.15 -2.86
C ARG A 118 10.90 -15.70 -1.88
N THR A 119 9.62 -15.56 -2.19
CA THR A 119 8.52 -16.15 -1.42
C THR A 119 7.98 -17.36 -2.19
N PRO A 120 8.23 -18.61 -1.75
CA PRO A 120 7.69 -19.82 -2.36
C PRO A 120 6.17 -19.94 -2.17
#